data_AF-A0A3F3H1T5-F1
#
_entry.id   AF-A0A3F3H1T5-F1
#
_cell.length_a   1.000
_cell.length_b   1.000
_cell.length_c   1.000
_cell.angle_alpha   90.00
_cell.angle_beta   90.00
_cell.angle_gamma   90.00
#
_symmetry.space_group_name_H-M   'P 1'
#
loop_
_entity.id
_entity.type
_entity.pdbx_description
1 polymer ?
#
loop_
_entity_poly.entity_id
_entity_poly.type
_entity_poly.pdbx_seq_one_letter_code
_entity_poly.pdbx_strand_id
1 'polypeptide(L)'
;MTTDSRDNNFIQTAEPDYKEKSAVEKLAEQNNAKAPTQRNKNFFISLYHALKGIFLVVIRERNMRFHLAFAFFVLVIGLYLGLNRSEWLWVVIAVFLAVYGEFLNTVVEAVVDLVVERKYHPLAGLVKDVSAGMVIVAVTAEMLILVIIFQPHVWHYFGIQTDLSRFVHRLKG
;
A
#
# COMPACT_ATOMS: atom_id res chain seq x y z
N MET A 1 57.63 49.72 49.81
CA MET A 1 58.69 48.68 49.81
C MET A 1 58.51 47.90 51.11
N THR A 2 58.22 46.59 51.17
CA THR A 2 58.29 45.47 50.22
C THR A 2 57.42 44.33 50.76
N THR A 3 56.63 43.74 49.86
CA THR A 3 56.18 42.33 49.73
C THR A 3 55.97 41.44 50.96
N ASP A 4 54.70 41.09 51.16
CA ASP A 4 54.19 39.84 51.76
C ASP A 4 54.40 38.67 50.78
N SER A 5 54.90 37.54 51.28
CA SER A 5 55.00 36.29 50.54
C SER A 5 54.62 35.13 51.46
N ARG A 6 53.32 34.92 51.62
CA ARG A 6 52.76 33.70 52.19
C ARG A 6 52.15 32.83 51.09
N ASP A 7 52.71 31.62 51.02
CA ASP A 7 51.97 30.37 50.89
C ASP A 7 51.27 30.11 49.54
N ASN A 8 52.09 29.76 48.55
CA ASN A 8 51.65 28.90 47.45
C ASN A 8 51.56 27.44 47.95
N ASN A 9 50.34 26.98 48.22
CA ASN A 9 49.96 25.58 48.03
C ASN A 9 48.45 25.49 47.80
N PHE A 10 48.08 25.76 46.55
CA PHE A 10 46.73 25.60 46.03
C PHE A 10 46.46 24.09 45.88
N ILE A 11 45.58 23.54 46.72
CA ILE A 11 44.91 22.27 46.40
C ILE A 11 44.05 22.56 45.18
N GLN A 12 44.49 22.09 44.02
CA GLN A 12 43.67 22.07 42.82
C GLN A 12 42.62 20.96 42.95
N THR A 13 41.50 21.27 43.61
CA THR A 13 40.30 20.45 43.48
C THR A 13 39.71 20.71 42.10
N ALA A 14 39.83 19.73 41.20
CA ALA A 14 39.13 19.74 39.93
C ALA A 14 37.62 19.72 40.20
N GLU A 15 36.96 20.84 39.91
CA GLU A 15 35.51 20.94 39.88
C GLU A 15 35.02 20.21 38.62
N PRO A 16 34.15 19.19 38.70
CA PRO A 16 33.58 18.60 37.50
C PRO A 16 32.63 19.61 36.86
N ASP A 17 32.96 20.06 35.64
CA ASP A 17 32.13 20.89 34.76
C ASP A 17 30.83 20.14 34.42
N TYR A 18 29.82 20.29 35.28
CA TYR A 18 28.48 19.77 35.06
C TYR A 18 27.79 20.66 34.02
N LYS A 19 28.07 20.41 32.73
CA LYS A 19 27.39 21.07 31.62
C LYS A 19 25.89 20.82 31.72
N GLU A 20 25.17 21.87 32.11
CA GLU A 20 23.72 21.89 32.06
C GLU A 20 23.27 21.76 30.60
N LYS A 21 22.60 20.64 30.27
CA LYS A 21 22.10 20.39 28.90
C LYS A 21 21.21 21.54 28.44
N SER A 22 21.46 22.06 27.24
CA SER A 22 20.69 23.17 26.69
C SER A 22 19.22 22.79 26.53
N ALA A 23 18.31 23.77 26.57
CA ALA A 23 16.88 23.52 26.36
C ALA A 23 16.61 22.80 25.02
N VAL A 24 17.41 23.08 23.99
CA VAL A 24 17.35 22.43 22.69
C VAL A 24 17.76 20.96 22.77
N GLU A 25 18.76 20.63 23.59
CA GLU A 25 19.25 19.28 23.81
C GLU A 25 18.27 18.45 24.65
N LYS A 26 17.62 19.07 25.65
CA LYS A 26 16.52 18.47 26.42
C LYS A 26 15.28 18.21 25.54
N LEU A 27 14.98 19.11 24.60
CA LEU A 27 13.91 18.95 23.61
C LEU A 27 14.24 17.86 22.57
N ALA A 28 15.50 17.75 22.16
CA ALA A 28 15.97 16.70 21.26
C ALA A 28 15.94 15.32 21.96
N GLU A 29 16.31 15.25 23.23
CA GLU A 29 16.18 14.05 24.06
C GLU A 29 14.71 13.66 24.28
N GLN A 30 13.82 14.61 24.56
CA GLN A 30 12.37 14.35 24.67
C GLN A 30 11.75 13.88 23.35
N ASN A 31 12.19 14.42 22.22
CA ASN A 31 11.69 13.99 20.90
C ASN A 31 12.21 12.60 20.49
N ASN A 32 13.45 12.26 20.86
CA ASN A 32 13.99 10.89 20.71
C ASN A 32 13.42 9.91 21.75
N ALA A 33 12.91 10.40 22.88
CA ALA A 33 12.24 9.62 23.92
C ALA A 33 10.75 9.34 23.61
N LYS A 34 10.22 9.81 22.46
CA LYS A 34 8.95 9.29 21.95
C LYS A 34 9.12 7.79 21.76
N ALA A 35 8.39 7.05 22.60
CA ALA A 35 8.57 5.64 22.91
C ALA A 35 8.91 4.78 21.67
N PRO A 36 9.77 3.75 21.82
CA PRO A 36 9.98 2.78 20.75
C PRO A 36 8.61 2.30 20.29
N THR A 37 8.36 2.33 18.98
CA THR A 37 7.13 1.80 18.41
C THR A 37 6.98 0.38 18.93
N GLN A 38 6.04 0.18 19.86
CA GLN A 38 5.93 -1.06 20.61
C GLN A 38 5.46 -2.12 19.62
N ARG A 39 6.43 -2.80 18.99
CA ARG A 39 6.18 -3.78 17.94
C ARG A 39 5.46 -4.94 18.60
N ASN A 40 4.15 -5.01 18.37
CA ASN A 40 3.31 -5.99 19.02
C ASN A 40 3.79 -7.39 18.60
N LYS A 41 4.40 -8.16 19.51
CA LYS A 41 4.94 -9.50 19.22
C LYS A 41 3.83 -10.55 19.02
N ASN A 42 2.58 -10.15 19.24
CA ASN A 42 1.42 -11.01 19.15
C ASN A 42 0.87 -11.01 17.72
N PHE A 43 1.11 -12.11 17.00
CA PHE A 43 0.63 -12.34 15.63
C PHE A 43 -0.86 -12.00 15.45
N PHE A 44 -1.71 -12.41 16.40
CA PHE A 44 -3.14 -12.12 16.35
C PHE A 44 -3.48 -10.64 16.38
N ILE A 45 -2.70 -9.83 17.11
CA ILE A 45 -2.93 -8.38 17.17
C ILE A 45 -2.49 -7.73 15.85
N SER A 46 -1.34 -8.12 15.28
CA SER A 46 -0.94 -7.67 13.95
C SER A 46 -1.94 -8.05 12.86
N LEU A 47 -2.49 -9.27 12.92
CA LEU A 47 -3.51 -9.74 11.98
C LEU A 47 -4.80 -8.92 12.11
N TYR A 48 -5.26 -8.69 13.34
CA TYR A 48 -6.43 -7.84 13.59
C TYR A 48 -6.24 -6.42 13.03
N HIS A 49 -5.07 -5.81 13.23
CA HIS A 49 -4.78 -4.48 12.67
C HIS A 49 -4.76 -4.49 11.14
N ALA A 50 -4.18 -5.51 10.51
CA ALA A 50 -4.15 -5.65 9.06
C ALA A 50 -5.58 -5.81 8.48
N LEU A 51 -6.40 -6.68 9.08
CA LEU A 51 -7.80 -6.89 8.68
C LEU A 51 -8.65 -5.63 8.88
N LYS A 52 -8.45 -4.91 9.99
CA LYS A 52 -9.11 -3.61 10.22
C LYS A 52 -8.73 -2.60 9.14
N GLY A 53 -7.46 -2.57 8.72
CA GLY A 53 -6.99 -1.73 7.62
C GLY A 53 -7.69 -2.05 6.30
N ILE A 54 -7.75 -3.35 5.93
CA ILE A 54 -8.47 -3.82 4.74
C ILE A 54 -9.94 -3.38 4.78
N PHE A 55 -10.63 -3.64 5.89
CA PHE A 55 -12.05 -3.31 6.04
C PHE A 55 -12.32 -1.81 5.92
N LEU A 56 -11.43 -0.97 6.46
CA LEU A 56 -11.53 0.48 6.36
C LEU A 56 -11.46 0.96 4.90
N VAL A 57 -10.53 0.43 4.11
CA VAL A 57 -10.41 0.76 2.68
C VAL A 57 -11.67 0.34 1.93
N VAL A 58 -12.17 -0.87 2.19
CA VAL A 58 -13.40 -1.39 1.55
C VAL A 58 -14.61 -0.50 1.82
N ILE A 59 -14.75 0.08 3.01
CA ILE A 59 -15.87 0.96 3.32
C ILE A 59 -15.67 2.35 2.72
N ARG A 60 -14.46 2.91 2.85
CA ARG A 60 -14.15 4.29 2.49
C ARG A 60 -14.15 4.49 0.99
N GLU A 61 -13.55 3.56 0.26
CA GLU A 61 -13.33 3.73 -1.17
C GLU A 61 -14.51 3.22 -1.99
N ARG A 62 -15.07 4.11 -2.82
CA ARG A 62 -16.19 3.76 -3.70
C ARG A 62 -15.75 2.77 -4.79
N ASN A 63 -14.57 2.97 -5.37
CA ASN A 63 -14.06 2.11 -6.42
C ASN A 63 -13.77 0.69 -5.91
N MET A 64 -13.18 0.56 -4.71
CA MET A 64 -12.99 -0.74 -4.05
C MET A 64 -14.31 -1.52 -3.91
N ARG A 65 -15.42 -0.87 -3.54
CA ARG A 65 -16.74 -1.53 -3.46
C ARG A 65 -17.24 -2.02 -4.81
N PHE A 66 -17.02 -1.24 -5.88
CA PHE A 66 -17.34 -1.67 -7.23
C PHE A 66 -16.50 -2.86 -7.67
N HIS A 67 -15.19 -2.84 -7.41
CA HIS A 67 -14.30 -3.96 -7.71
C HIS A 67 -14.72 -5.24 -6.98
N LEU A 68 -15.04 -5.17 -5.69
CA LEU A 68 -15.50 -6.33 -4.95
C LEU A 68 -16.85 -6.86 -5.43
N ALA A 69 -17.80 -5.98 -5.77
CA ALA A 69 -19.08 -6.39 -6.33
C ALA A 69 -18.92 -7.04 -7.71
N PHE A 70 -18.06 -6.48 -8.56
CA PHE A 70 -17.73 -7.05 -9.86
C PHE A 70 -17.02 -8.40 -9.73
N ALA A 71 -16.02 -8.50 -8.84
CA ALA A 71 -15.34 -9.75 -8.53
C ALA A 71 -16.34 -10.82 -8.07
N PHE A 72 -17.26 -10.49 -7.16
CA PHE A 72 -18.31 -11.42 -6.73
C PHE A 72 -19.16 -11.91 -7.90
N PHE A 73 -19.56 -11.02 -8.81
CA PHE A 73 -20.31 -11.39 -10.01
C PHE A 73 -19.53 -12.32 -10.94
N VAL A 74 -18.25 -12.02 -11.19
CA VAL A 74 -17.34 -12.86 -11.99
C VAL A 74 -17.18 -14.25 -11.38
N LEU A 75 -17.05 -14.36 -10.05
CA LEU A 75 -16.99 -15.65 -9.36
C LEU A 75 -18.29 -16.45 -9.54
N VAL A 76 -19.45 -15.82 -9.41
CA VAL A 76 -20.75 -16.50 -9.61
C VAL A 76 -20.89 -17.01 -11.04
N ILE A 77 -20.57 -16.18 -12.05
CA ILE A 77 -20.64 -16.61 -13.46
C ILE A 77 -19.61 -17.71 -13.74
N GLY A 78 -18.39 -17.60 -13.20
CA GLY A 78 -17.35 -18.60 -13.40
C GLY A 78 -17.77 -19.98 -12.86
N LEU A 79 -18.46 -20.00 -11.72
CA LEU A 79 -19.04 -21.23 -11.17
C LEU A 79 -20.16 -21.77 -12.07
N TYR A 80 -21.04 -20.89 -12.55
CA TYR A 80 -22.15 -21.26 -13.44
C TYR A 80 -21.67 -21.85 -14.78
N LEU A 81 -20.63 -21.27 -15.38
CA LEU A 81 -20.06 -21.72 -16.66
C LEU A 81 -19.12 -22.93 -16.52
N GLY A 82 -18.81 -23.36 -15.29
CA GLY A 82 -17.98 -24.54 -15.06
C GLY A 82 -16.51 -24.34 -15.44
N LEU A 83 -15.93 -23.19 -15.08
CA LEU A 83 -14.52 -22.91 -15.34
C LEU A 83 -13.61 -24.01 -14.76
N ASN A 84 -12.59 -24.38 -15.51
CA ASN A 84 -11.57 -25.33 -15.09
C ASN A 84 -10.54 -24.69 -14.12
N ARG A 85 -9.68 -25.52 -13.54
CA ARG A 85 -8.71 -25.08 -12.50
C ARG A 85 -7.76 -23.99 -13.01
N SER A 86 -7.32 -24.08 -14.26
CA SER A 86 -6.38 -23.11 -14.86
C SER A 86 -7.06 -21.77 -15.10
N GLU A 87 -8.31 -21.78 -15.56
CA GLU A 87 -9.13 -20.58 -15.74
C GLU A 87 -9.37 -19.88 -14.39
N TRP A 88 -9.71 -20.65 -13.36
CA TRP A 88 -9.85 -20.11 -12.00
C TRP A 88 -8.58 -19.43 -11.49
N LEU A 89 -7.41 -20.02 -11.74
CA LEU A 89 -6.14 -19.42 -11.32
C LEU A 89 -5.97 -18.01 -11.93
N TRP A 90 -6.26 -17.86 -13.23
CA TRP A 90 -6.17 -16.58 -13.91
C TRP A 90 -7.23 -15.58 -13.47
N VAL A 91 -8.48 -16.03 -13.23
CA VAL A 91 -9.54 -15.18 -12.68
C VAL A 91 -9.15 -14.65 -11.30
N VAL A 92 -8.61 -15.51 -10.42
CA VAL A 92 -8.14 -15.11 -9.10
C VAL A 92 -7.01 -14.09 -9.22
N ILE A 93 -5.99 -14.36 -10.05
CA ILE A 93 -4.88 -13.41 -10.26
C ILE A 93 -5.39 -12.05 -10.76
N ALA A 94 -6.30 -12.05 -11.73
CA ALA A 94 -6.88 -10.85 -12.32
C ALA A 94 -7.61 -9.99 -11.28
N VAL A 95 -8.51 -10.59 -10.49
CA VAL A 95 -9.25 -9.91 -9.42
C VAL A 95 -8.31 -9.37 -8.35
N PHE A 96 -7.34 -10.18 -7.91
CA PHE A 96 -6.39 -9.76 -6.89
C PHE A 96 -5.49 -8.62 -7.37
N LEU A 97 -5.12 -8.59 -8.66
CA LEU A 97 -4.34 -7.50 -9.25
C LEU A 97 -5.09 -6.17 -9.22
N ALA A 98 -6.38 -6.17 -9.60
CA ALA A 98 -7.22 -4.97 -9.54
C ALA A 98 -7.41 -4.46 -8.11
N VAL A 99 -7.73 -5.37 -7.18
CA VAL A 99 -7.87 -5.05 -5.74
C VAL A 99 -6.55 -4.51 -5.16
N TYR A 100 -5.41 -5.10 -5.53
CA TYR A 100 -4.10 -4.64 -5.10
C TYR A 100 -3.79 -3.23 -5.64
N GLY A 101 -4.15 -2.95 -6.90
CA GLY A 101 -4.04 -1.61 -7.49
C GLY A 101 -4.82 -0.57 -6.71
N GLU A 102 -6.07 -0.87 -6.33
CA GLU A 102 -6.90 0.00 -5.49
C GLU A 102 -6.27 0.25 -4.10
N PHE A 103 -5.75 -0.79 -3.44
CA PHE A 103 -5.03 -0.63 -2.17
C PHE A 103 -3.80 0.28 -2.30
N LEU A 104 -3.00 0.08 -3.35
CA LEU A 104 -1.85 0.94 -3.62
C LEU A 104 -2.30 2.39 -3.85
N ASN A 105 -3.39 2.59 -4.58
CA ASN A 105 -3.93 3.92 -4.81
C ASN A 105 -4.31 4.62 -3.49
N THR A 106 -5.03 3.93 -2.61
CA THR A 106 -5.40 4.47 -1.30
C THR A 106 -4.17 4.76 -0.42
N VAL A 107 -3.14 3.91 -0.46
CA VAL A 107 -1.89 4.12 0.28
C VAL A 107 -1.17 5.36 -0.25
N VAL A 108 -1.04 5.51 -1.57
CA VAL A 108 -0.40 6.67 -2.19
C VAL A 108 -1.17 7.94 -1.84
N GLU A 109 -2.49 7.96 -1.97
CA GLU A 109 -3.32 9.10 -1.58
C GLU A 109 -3.11 9.48 -0.11
N ALA A 110 -3.11 8.50 0.80
CA ALA A 110 -2.91 8.73 2.23
C ALA A 110 -1.51 9.28 2.55
N VAL A 111 -0.46 8.75 1.91
CA VAL A 111 0.91 9.23 2.09
C VAL A 111 1.08 10.63 1.52
N VAL A 112 0.55 10.90 0.33
CA VAL A 112 0.62 12.23 -0.28
C VAL A 112 -0.11 13.25 0.58
N ASP A 113 -1.33 12.94 1.05
CA ASP A 113 -2.12 13.80 1.94
C ASP A 113 -1.41 14.08 3.26
N LEU A 114 -0.68 13.10 3.78
CA LEU A 114 0.15 13.24 4.98
C LEU A 114 1.33 14.19 4.73
N VAL A 115 2.05 14.00 3.61
CA VAL A 115 3.25 14.79 3.28
C VAL A 115 2.91 16.25 3.00
N VAL A 116 1.81 16.52 2.28
CA VAL A 116 1.41 17.91 1.93
C VAL A 116 0.50 18.54 2.97
N GLU A 117 0.23 17.87 4.09
CA GLU A 117 -0.71 18.33 5.13
C GLU A 117 -2.09 18.72 4.56
N ARG A 118 -2.54 17.98 3.54
CA ARG A 118 -3.78 18.27 2.77
C ARG A 118 -3.84 19.65 2.11
N LYS A 119 -2.70 20.32 1.92
CA LYS A 119 -2.61 21.56 1.13
C LYS A 119 -2.43 21.22 -0.35
N TYR A 120 -2.94 22.08 -1.23
CA TYR A 120 -2.77 21.89 -2.66
C TYR A 120 -1.31 22.01 -3.08
N HIS A 121 -0.80 21.03 -3.83
CA HIS A 121 0.53 21.06 -4.42
C HIS A 121 0.49 20.42 -5.81
N PRO A 122 0.99 21.07 -6.89
CA PRO A 122 0.92 20.53 -8.25
C PRO A 122 1.52 19.12 -8.38
N LEU A 123 2.66 18.87 -7.73
CA LEU A 123 3.29 17.55 -7.73
C LEU A 123 2.46 16.49 -6.98
N ALA A 124 1.71 16.88 -5.94
CA ALA A 124 0.81 15.96 -5.24
C ALA A 124 -0.36 15.54 -6.14
N GLY A 125 -0.87 16.47 -6.96
CA GLY A 125 -1.84 16.16 -8.02
C GLY A 125 -1.28 15.13 -9.00
N LEU A 126 -0.11 15.38 -9.58
CA LEU A 126 0.53 14.46 -10.52
C LEU A 126 0.71 13.05 -9.92
N VAL A 127 1.19 12.93 -8.68
CA VAL A 127 1.39 11.62 -8.03
C VAL A 127 0.06 10.89 -7.87
N LYS A 128 -1.01 11.60 -7.48
CA LYS A 128 -2.35 11.01 -7.36
C LYS A 128 -2.92 10.60 -8.71
N ASP A 129 -2.73 11.41 -9.76
CA ASP A 129 -3.19 11.09 -11.11
C ASP A 129 -2.49 9.85 -11.66
N VAL A 130 -1.17 9.74 -11.47
CA VAL A 130 -0.39 8.56 -11.87
C VAL A 130 -0.85 7.32 -11.09
N SER A 131 -1.09 7.48 -9.78
CA SER A 131 -1.61 6.42 -8.93
C SER A 131 -2.98 5.90 -9.38
N ALA A 132 -3.91 6.80 -9.73
CA ALA A 132 -5.18 6.43 -10.34
C ALA A 132 -4.99 5.74 -11.70
N GLY A 133 -4.00 6.18 -12.49
CA GLY A 133 -3.61 5.53 -13.74
C GLY A 133 -3.17 4.07 -13.56
N MET A 134 -2.47 3.74 -12.47
CA MET A 134 -2.09 2.36 -12.16
C MET A 134 -3.30 1.45 -11.95
N VAL A 135 -4.36 1.96 -11.31
CA VAL A 135 -5.62 1.22 -11.15
C VAL A 135 -6.22 0.92 -12.52
N ILE A 136 -6.29 1.91 -13.42
CA ILE A 136 -6.84 1.72 -14.77
C ILE A 136 -6.07 0.62 -15.52
N VAL A 137 -4.75 0.60 -15.42
CA VAL A 137 -3.92 -0.45 -16.04
C VAL A 137 -4.26 -1.83 -15.46
N ALA A 138 -4.37 -1.94 -14.13
CA ALA A 138 -4.71 -3.20 -13.46
C ALA A 138 -6.10 -3.72 -13.87
N VAL A 139 -7.10 -2.83 -13.92
CA VAL A 139 -8.48 -3.15 -14.33
C VAL A 139 -8.56 -3.51 -15.81
N THR A 140 -7.78 -2.84 -16.65
CA THR A 140 -7.70 -3.19 -18.08
C THR A 140 -7.13 -4.59 -18.26
N ALA A 141 -6.06 -4.94 -17.53
CA ALA A 141 -5.50 -6.28 -17.54
C ALA A 141 -6.50 -7.32 -17.01
N GLU A 142 -7.21 -7.02 -15.92
CA GLU A 142 -8.29 -7.85 -15.38
C GLU A 142 -9.36 -8.13 -16.46
N MET A 143 -9.89 -7.08 -17.09
CA MET A 143 -10.91 -7.18 -18.13
C MET A 143 -10.44 -8.01 -19.32
N LEU A 144 -9.20 -7.85 -19.77
CA LEU A 144 -8.65 -8.65 -20.87
C LEU A 144 -8.56 -10.13 -20.51
N ILE A 145 -8.09 -10.47 -19.31
CA ILE A 145 -8.02 -11.86 -18.83
C ILE A 145 -9.43 -12.45 -18.76
N LEU A 146 -10.39 -11.72 -18.19
CA LEU A 146 -11.77 -12.17 -18.09
C LEU A 146 -12.40 -12.36 -19.46
N VAL A 147 -12.20 -11.45 -20.42
CA VAL A 147 -12.70 -11.63 -21.79
C VAL A 147 -12.11 -12.89 -22.42
N ILE A 148 -10.79 -13.10 -22.34
CA ILE A 148 -10.13 -14.28 -22.92
C ILE A 148 -10.69 -15.59 -22.33
N ILE A 149 -10.98 -15.62 -21.03
CA ILE A 149 -11.49 -16.81 -20.34
C ILE A 149 -12.97 -17.01 -20.60
N PHE A 150 -13.80 -15.98 -20.41
CA PHE A 150 -15.26 -16.14 -20.45
C PHE A 150 -15.82 -16.19 -21.87
N GLN A 151 -15.18 -15.53 -22.83
CA GLN A 151 -15.61 -15.51 -24.23
C GLN A 151 -15.90 -16.91 -24.81
N PRO A 152 -15.04 -17.94 -24.67
CA PRO A 152 -15.29 -19.25 -25.29
C PRO A 152 -16.49 -19.96 -24.64
N HIS A 153 -16.63 -19.85 -23.32
CA HIS A 153 -17.77 -20.42 -22.59
C HIS A 153 -19.08 -19.76 -22.98
N VAL A 154 -19.09 -18.43 -23.11
CA VAL A 154 -20.27 -17.67 -23.52
C VAL A 154 -20.67 -18.01 -24.96
N TRP A 155 -19.72 -18.04 -25.90
CA TRP A 155 -20.03 -18.39 -27.29
C TRP A 155 -20.54 -19.82 -27.42
N HIS A 156 -19.95 -20.78 -26.69
CA HIS A 156 -20.45 -22.15 -26.66
C HIS A 156 -21.89 -22.21 -26.14
N TYR A 157 -22.20 -21.49 -25.05
CA TYR A 157 -23.54 -21.42 -24.48
C TYR A 157 -24.59 -20.86 -25.46
N PHE A 158 -24.22 -19.87 -26.27
CA PHE A 158 -25.11 -19.29 -27.29
C PHE A 158 -25.06 -20.02 -28.66
N GLY A 159 -24.33 -21.13 -28.78
CA GLY A 159 -24.19 -21.88 -30.03
C GLY A 159 -23.38 -21.16 -31.12
N ILE A 160 -22.60 -20.15 -30.75
CA ILE A 160 -21.74 -19.40 -31.65
C ILE A 160 -20.44 -20.20 -31.85
N GLN A 161 -20.28 -20.78 -33.05
CA GLN A 161 -19.05 -21.50 -33.42
C GLN A 161 -17.97 -20.52 -33.89
N THR A 162 -17.27 -19.93 -32.94
CA THR A 162 -16.11 -19.05 -33.16
C THR A 162 -14.85 -19.85 -32.91
N ASP A 163 -14.17 -20.21 -34.00
CA ASP A 163 -12.96 -21.00 -33.93
C ASP A 163 -11.73 -20.09 -33.86
N LEU A 164 -11.50 -19.53 -32.68
CA LEU A 164 -10.30 -18.73 -32.41
C LEU A 164 -9.03 -19.56 -32.59
N SER A 165 -9.10 -20.88 -32.35
CA SER A 165 -8.00 -21.80 -32.58
C SER A 165 -7.59 -21.86 -34.06
N ARG A 166 -8.57 -21.86 -34.99
CA ARG A 166 -8.33 -21.73 -36.43
C ARG A 166 -7.69 -20.40 -36.80
N PHE A 167 -8.07 -19.30 -36.16
CA PHE A 167 -7.45 -17.99 -36.42
C PHE A 167 -5.99 -17.93 -35.96
N VAL A 168 -5.69 -18.41 -34.75
CA VAL A 168 -4.31 -18.47 -34.24
C VAL A 168 -3.46 -19.44 -35.06
N HIS A 169 -4.01 -20.57 -35.51
CA HIS A 169 -3.33 -21.46 -36.45
C HIS A 169 -3.01 -20.78 -37.79
N ARG A 170 -3.87 -19.90 -38.28
CA ARG A 170 -3.64 -19.10 -39.50
C ARG A 170 -2.59 -18.01 -39.35
N LEU A 171 -2.33 -17.52 -38.14
CA LEU A 171 -1.28 -16.53 -37.87
C LEU A 171 0.10 -17.18 -37.64
N LYS A 172 0.11 -18.47 -37.29
CA LYS A 172 1.34 -19.26 -37.05
C LYS A 172 1.79 -20.07 -38.28
N GLY A 173 1.04 -20.04 -39.37
CA GLY A 173 1.40 -20.64 -40.67
C GLY A 173 1.74 -19.56 -41.68
#